data_AF-A0A3S4EI98-F1
#
_entry.id   AF-A0A3S4EI98-F1
#
_cell.length_a   1.000
_cell.length_b   1.000
_cell.length_c   1.000
_cell.angle_alpha   90.00
_cell.angle_beta   90.00
_cell.angle_gamma   90.00
#
_symmetry.space_group_name_H-M   'P 1'
#
loop_
_entity.id
_entity.type
_entity.pdbx_description
1 polymer ?
#
loop_
_entity_poly.entity_id
_entity_poly.type
_entity_poly.pdbx_seq_one_letter_code
_entity_poly.pdbx_strand_id
1 'polypeptide(L)'
;MKGIPAFATCTQELLFGKDSAIISDKRARTAQTPGGTGGLRVAGDFIANQTSAKRVWISNPKLAKPQKRVLVLPAWKCWNMIIMMPTTHALNFDGLINSLKQAQAGDVVVFHGCCHNPTGIDPTPEQWSQLAELSAQSGWLPLFDFAYQGFANGLEEDAQGLRISRPSIRN
;
A
#
# COMPACT_ATOMS: atom_id res chain seq x y z
N MET A 1 -5.56 -18.98 11.76
CA MET A 1 -4.21 -19.60 11.80
C MET A 1 -3.17 -18.55 11.47
N LYS A 2 -2.00 -18.56 12.12
CA LYS A 2 -0.92 -17.56 11.89
C LYS A 2 0.08 -17.95 10.79
N GLY A 3 0.05 -19.19 10.31
CA GLY A 3 1.06 -19.74 9.39
C GLY A 3 2.31 -20.23 10.12
N ILE A 4 3.36 -20.52 9.37
CA ILE A 4 4.66 -20.99 9.91
C ILE A 4 5.41 -19.81 10.55
N PRO A 5 5.89 -19.89 11.81
CA PRO A 5 6.59 -18.78 12.46
C PRO A 5 7.83 -18.28 11.71
N ALA A 6 8.64 -19.18 11.17
CA ALA A 6 9.83 -18.81 10.40
C ALA A 6 9.47 -18.01 9.13
N PHE A 7 8.36 -18.35 8.46
CA PHE A 7 7.86 -17.60 7.31
C PHE A 7 7.54 -16.16 7.71
N ALA A 8 6.87 -15.96 8.85
CA ALA A 8 6.55 -14.63 9.35
C ALA A 8 7.81 -13.78 9.57
N THR A 9 8.85 -14.34 10.20
CA THR A 9 10.13 -13.67 10.41
C THR A 9 10.79 -13.29 9.09
N CYS A 10 10.99 -14.25 8.18
CA CYS A 10 11.63 -14.00 6.89
C CYS A 10 10.86 -12.97 6.05
N THR A 11 9.52 -13.01 6.05
CA THR A 11 8.70 -12.00 5.35
C THR A 11 8.88 -10.61 5.97
N GLN A 12 8.92 -10.49 7.30
CA GLN A 12 9.13 -9.19 7.93
C GLN A 12 10.51 -8.61 7.61
N GLU A 13 11.56 -9.43 7.68
CA GLU A 13 12.92 -9.03 7.32
C GLU A 13 13.02 -8.60 5.85
N LEU A 14 12.37 -9.33 4.95
CA LEU A 14 12.33 -9.02 3.53
C LEU A 14 11.67 -7.65 3.25
N LEU A 15 10.54 -7.38 3.90
CA LEU A 15 9.77 -6.15 3.71
C LEU A 15 10.43 -4.94 4.37
N PHE A 16 10.87 -5.09 5.62
CA PHE A 16 11.26 -3.96 6.46
C PHE A 16 12.78 -3.82 6.64
N GLY A 17 13.56 -4.84 6.31
CA GLY A 17 14.99 -4.95 6.65
C GLY A 17 15.19 -5.59 8.02
N LYS A 18 16.27 -6.37 8.16
CA LYS A 18 16.58 -7.14 9.39
C LYS A 18 16.67 -6.26 10.65
N ASP A 19 17.28 -5.10 10.51
CA ASP A 19 17.54 -4.16 11.62
C ASP A 19 16.39 -3.15 11.81
N SER A 20 15.20 -3.43 11.28
CA SER A 20 14.08 -2.50 11.36
C SER A 20 13.52 -2.40 12.78
N ALA A 21 13.36 -1.16 13.25
CA ALA A 21 12.65 -0.87 14.50
C ALA A 21 11.21 -1.45 14.51
N ILE A 22 10.57 -1.61 13.35
CA ILE A 22 9.23 -2.22 13.27
C ILE A 22 9.27 -3.66 13.80
N ILE A 23 10.36 -4.39 13.54
CA ILE A 23 10.55 -5.77 13.95
C ILE A 23 10.99 -5.82 15.41
N SER A 24 12.04 -5.07 15.79
CA SER A 24 12.57 -5.07 17.17
C SER A 24 11.52 -4.61 18.18
N ASP A 25 10.71 -3.62 17.84
CA ASP A 25 9.64 -3.08 18.70
C ASP A 25 8.37 -3.94 18.63
N LYS A 26 8.38 -5.05 17.88
CA LYS A 26 7.25 -5.96 17.69
C LYS A 26 6.00 -5.23 17.19
N ARG A 27 6.14 -4.29 16.26
CA ARG A 27 5.04 -3.57 15.61
C ARG A 27 4.55 -4.26 14.33
N ALA A 28 5.35 -5.15 13.74
CA ALA A 28 4.89 -6.02 12.64
C ALA A 28 4.11 -7.24 13.15
N ARG A 29 3.05 -7.61 12.43
CA ARG A 29 2.31 -8.87 12.58
C ARG A 29 2.12 -9.49 11.21
N THR A 30 2.36 -10.79 11.11
CA THR A 30 2.23 -11.53 9.85
C THR A 30 1.23 -12.66 10.02
N ALA A 31 0.37 -12.83 9.02
CA ALA A 31 -0.45 -14.01 8.84
C ALA A 31 -0.21 -14.53 7.42
N GLN A 32 0.20 -15.79 7.31
CA GLN A 32 0.40 -16.42 6.01
C GLN A 32 -0.95 -16.63 5.30
N THR A 33 -1.00 -16.35 4.00
CA THR A 33 -2.21 -16.46 3.18
C THR A 33 -1.91 -17.15 1.83
N PRO A 34 -2.92 -17.68 1.12
CA PRO A 34 -2.76 -18.22 -0.23
C PRO A 34 -2.47 -17.10 -1.26
N GLY A 35 -1.19 -16.77 -1.41
CA GLY A 35 -0.71 -15.74 -2.35
C GLY A 35 -1.19 -14.32 -2.05
N GLY A 36 -0.83 -13.37 -2.91
CA GLY A 36 -1.18 -11.95 -2.73
C GLY A 36 -2.68 -11.68 -2.72
N THR A 37 -3.45 -12.43 -3.53
CA THR A 37 -4.92 -12.36 -3.55
C THR A 37 -5.54 -12.72 -2.19
N GLY A 38 -5.09 -13.81 -1.56
CA GLY A 38 -5.52 -14.17 -0.21
C GLY A 38 -5.14 -13.10 0.81
N GLY A 39 -3.93 -12.53 0.66
CA GLY A 39 -3.43 -11.42 1.48
C GLY A 39 -4.33 -10.19 1.42
N LEU A 40 -4.68 -9.72 0.22
CA LEU A 40 -5.58 -8.59 0.02
C LEU A 40 -6.98 -8.85 0.59
N ARG A 41 -7.50 -10.07 0.42
CA ARG A 41 -8.82 -10.41 0.96
C ARG A 41 -8.84 -10.34 2.49
N VAL A 42 -7.85 -10.96 3.13
CA VAL A 42 -7.70 -10.94 4.59
C VAL A 42 -7.48 -9.51 5.10
N ALA A 43 -6.69 -8.69 4.40
CA ALA A 43 -6.48 -7.29 4.76
C ALA A 43 -7.79 -6.48 4.67
N GLY A 44 -8.56 -6.64 3.60
CA GLY A 44 -9.86 -5.98 3.44
C GLY A 44 -10.84 -6.37 4.55
N ASP A 45 -10.99 -7.66 4.82
CA ASP A 45 -11.86 -8.17 5.90
C ASP A 45 -11.38 -7.67 7.28
N PHE A 46 -10.06 -7.65 7.54
CA PHE A 46 -9.52 -7.13 8.79
C PHE A 46 -9.83 -5.64 8.97
N ILE A 47 -9.54 -4.81 7.97
CA ILE A 47 -9.80 -3.37 8.03
C ILE A 47 -11.29 -3.09 8.25
N ALA A 48 -12.18 -3.81 7.55
CA ALA A 48 -13.62 -3.60 7.68
C ALA A 48 -14.19 -3.99 9.04
N ASN A 49 -13.57 -4.95 9.72
CA ASN A 49 -13.99 -5.40 11.05
C ASN A 49 -13.32 -4.64 12.20
N GLN A 50 -12.13 -4.06 11.97
CA GLN A 50 -11.32 -3.43 13.02
C GLN A 50 -11.27 -1.90 12.92
N THR A 51 -11.83 -1.32 11.86
CA THR A 51 -11.85 0.13 11.64
C THR A 51 -13.23 0.59 11.17
N SER A 52 -13.45 1.90 11.14
CA SER A 52 -14.65 2.52 10.58
C SER A 52 -14.56 2.73 9.05
N ALA A 53 -13.55 2.19 8.37
CA ALA A 53 -13.32 2.44 6.95
C ALA A 53 -14.55 2.09 6.08
N LYS A 54 -14.97 3.05 5.27
CA LYS A 54 -16.07 2.92 4.28
C LYS A 54 -15.66 3.29 2.86
N ARG A 55 -14.46 3.83 2.67
CA ARG A 55 -13.94 4.22 1.36
C ARG A 55 -12.55 3.65 1.13
N VAL A 56 -12.32 3.30 -0.12
CA VAL A 56 -11.04 2.82 -0.60
C VAL A 56 -10.66 3.57 -1.87
N TRP A 57 -9.42 4.05 -1.91
CA TRP A 57 -8.83 4.73 -3.04
C TRP A 57 -7.91 3.78 -3.77
N ILE A 58 -8.15 3.60 -5.06
CA ILE A 58 -7.31 2.77 -5.94
C ILE A 58 -6.89 3.58 -7.17
N SER A 59 -5.78 3.22 -7.81
CA SER A 59 -5.42 3.83 -9.10
C SER A 59 -6.53 3.62 -10.15
N ASN A 60 -6.76 4.63 -11.00
CA ASN A 60 -7.90 4.74 -11.92
C ASN A 60 -8.36 3.41 -12.59
N PRO A 61 -9.69 3.14 -12.62
CA PRO A 61 -10.30 1.81 -12.75
C PRO A 61 -10.16 1.10 -14.09
N LYS A 62 -9.66 1.74 -15.16
CA LYS A 62 -9.30 0.98 -16.37
C LYS A 62 -8.20 -0.03 -16.09
N LEU A 63 -7.33 0.27 -15.13
CA LEU A 63 -6.05 -0.37 -14.92
C LEU A 63 -5.99 -1.24 -13.64
N ALA A 64 -6.80 -0.97 -12.61
CA ALA A 64 -6.76 -1.66 -11.30
C ALA A 64 -7.80 -2.79 -11.10
N LYS A 65 -8.30 -3.41 -12.19
CA LYS A 65 -9.45 -4.35 -12.12
C LYS A 65 -9.25 -5.57 -11.20
N PRO A 66 -8.07 -6.22 -11.13
CA PRO A 66 -7.88 -7.39 -10.26
C PRO A 66 -7.93 -7.03 -8.77
N GLN A 67 -7.21 -5.98 -8.37
CA GLN A 67 -7.13 -5.53 -6.98
C GLN A 67 -8.49 -5.10 -6.44
N LYS A 68 -9.28 -4.39 -7.26
CA LYS A 68 -10.64 -3.97 -6.91
C LYS A 68 -11.56 -5.15 -6.58
N ARG A 69 -11.50 -6.25 -7.34
CA ARG A 69 -12.39 -7.41 -7.17
C ARG A 69 -12.16 -8.17 -5.87
N VAL A 70 -10.93 -8.13 -5.35
CA VAL A 70 -10.50 -8.96 -4.23
C VAL A 70 -10.56 -8.18 -2.92
N LEU A 71 -10.13 -6.91 -2.96
CA LEU A 71 -10.00 -6.06 -1.77
C LEU A 71 -11.30 -5.31 -1.43
N VAL A 72 -12.04 -4.83 -2.44
CA VAL A 72 -13.18 -3.94 -2.21
C VAL A 72 -14.39 -4.74 -1.79
N LEU A 73 -14.72 -4.65 -0.51
CA LEU A 73 -15.93 -5.24 0.03
C LEU A 73 -17.17 -4.51 -0.51
N PRO A 74 -18.32 -5.20 -0.65
CA PRO A 74 -19.55 -4.59 -1.19
C PRO A 74 -20.01 -3.31 -0.47
N ALA A 75 -19.70 -3.19 0.82
CA ALA A 75 -20.07 -2.03 1.64
C ALA A 75 -19.13 -0.82 1.47
N TRP A 76 -18.03 -0.94 0.73
CA TRP A 76 -17.06 0.14 0.53
C TRP A 76 -17.32 0.91 -0.76
N LYS A 77 -17.25 2.24 -0.67
CA LYS A 77 -17.24 3.11 -1.86
C LYS A 77 -15.82 3.15 -2.44
N CYS A 78 -15.70 2.83 -3.72
CA CYS A 78 -14.44 2.85 -4.43
C CYS A 78 -14.22 4.23 -5.08
N TRP A 79 -13.14 4.89 -4.71
CA TRP A 79 -12.67 6.16 -5.27
C TRP A 79 -11.41 5.93 -6.09
N ASN A 80 -11.16 6.84 -7.03
CA ASN A 80 -10.07 6.71 -7.99
C ASN A 80 -9.01 7.77 -7.72
N MET A 81 -7.75 7.35 -7.70
CA MET A 81 -6.60 8.26 -7.76
C MET A 81 -6.03 8.29 -9.19
N ILE A 82 -5.69 9.49 -9.65
CA ILE A 82 -5.05 9.69 -10.95
C ILE A 82 -3.54 9.51 -10.76
N ILE A 83 -2.93 8.58 -11.51
CA ILE A 83 -1.50 8.28 -11.38
C ILE A 83 -0.69 8.53 -12.66
N MET A 84 -1.34 8.65 -13.82
CA MET A 84 -0.64 8.71 -15.10
C MET A 84 -1.14 9.88 -15.95
N MET A 85 -0.23 10.56 -16.62
CA MET A 85 -0.54 11.58 -17.62
C MET A 85 -1.10 10.92 -18.89
N PRO A 86 -2.26 11.35 -19.42
CA PRO A 86 -2.85 10.73 -20.61
C PRO A 86 -1.99 10.82 -21.87
N THR A 87 -1.12 11.82 -21.95
CA THR A 87 -0.33 12.15 -23.14
C THR A 87 1.07 11.55 -23.10
N THR A 88 1.78 11.71 -21.99
CA THR A 88 3.19 11.28 -21.87
C THR A 88 3.34 9.89 -21.26
N HIS A 89 2.26 9.34 -20.68
CA HIS A 89 2.31 8.12 -19.89
C HIS A 89 3.30 8.17 -18.72
N ALA A 90 3.73 9.37 -18.31
CA ALA A 90 4.55 9.57 -17.12
C ALA A 90 3.69 9.63 -15.85
N LEU A 91 4.32 9.56 -14.68
CA LEU A 91 3.66 9.78 -13.39
C LEU A 91 3.00 11.16 -13.37
N ASN A 92 1.69 11.19 -13.11
CA ASN A 92 0.97 12.42 -12.81
C ASN A 92 0.94 12.65 -11.30
N PHE A 93 2.06 13.10 -10.74
CA PHE A 93 2.20 13.25 -9.29
C PHE A 93 1.27 14.33 -8.71
N ASP A 94 1.10 15.46 -9.40
CA ASP A 94 0.15 16.49 -8.98
C ASP A 94 -1.30 15.97 -8.97
N GLY A 95 -1.67 15.21 -10.00
CA GLY A 95 -2.96 14.53 -10.08
C GLY A 95 -3.17 13.53 -8.95
N LEU A 96 -2.12 12.78 -8.58
CA LEU A 96 -2.13 11.85 -7.46
C LEU A 96 -2.37 12.60 -6.15
N ILE A 97 -1.58 13.63 -5.86
CA ILE A 97 -1.73 14.45 -4.64
C ILE A 97 -3.10 15.12 -4.58
N ASN A 98 -3.58 15.71 -5.68
CA ASN A 98 -4.90 16.34 -5.73
C ASN A 98 -6.06 15.35 -5.56
N SER A 99 -5.88 14.10 -5.97
CA SER A 99 -6.82 13.02 -5.66
C SER A 99 -6.82 12.73 -4.15
N LEU A 100 -5.64 12.55 -3.57
CA LEU A 100 -5.50 12.14 -2.16
C LEU A 100 -5.82 13.25 -1.15
N LYS A 101 -5.75 14.53 -1.54
CA LYS A 101 -6.28 15.64 -0.73
C LYS A 101 -7.79 15.56 -0.48
N GLN A 102 -8.52 14.79 -1.28
CA GLN A 102 -9.96 14.54 -1.10
C GLN A 102 -10.24 13.32 -0.20
N ALA A 103 -9.22 12.50 0.09
CA ALA A 103 -9.33 11.42 1.05
C ALA A 103 -9.49 12.01 2.45
N GLN A 104 -10.30 11.36 3.29
CA GLN A 104 -10.51 11.80 4.66
C GLN A 104 -9.93 10.78 5.64
N ALA A 105 -9.84 11.17 6.91
CA ALA A 105 -9.38 10.29 7.97
C ALA A 105 -10.18 8.98 7.99
N GLY A 106 -9.47 7.85 8.12
CA GLY A 106 -10.05 6.51 8.09
C GLY A 106 -10.33 5.93 6.70
N ASP A 107 -10.11 6.68 5.61
CA ASP A 107 -10.10 6.10 4.27
C ASP A 107 -8.91 5.15 4.09
N VAL A 108 -9.06 4.14 3.24
CA VAL A 108 -7.95 3.26 2.85
C VAL A 108 -7.40 3.71 1.50
N VAL A 109 -6.09 3.85 1.38
CA VAL A 109 -5.42 4.19 0.13
C VAL A 109 -4.53 3.03 -0.28
N VAL A 110 -4.80 2.45 -1.44
CA VAL A 110 -4.10 1.25 -1.92
C VAL A 110 -3.00 1.66 -2.89
N PHE A 111 -1.78 1.25 -2.57
CA PHE A 111 -0.60 1.46 -3.38
C PHE A 111 -0.05 0.13 -3.89
N HIS A 112 0.49 0.12 -5.10
CA HIS A 112 1.46 -0.91 -5.47
C HIS A 112 2.81 -0.50 -4.86
N GLY A 113 3.46 -1.40 -4.11
CA GLY A 113 4.71 -1.07 -3.41
C GLY A 113 5.89 -0.80 -4.34
N CYS A 114 5.90 -1.48 -5.49
CA CYS A 114 6.75 -1.24 -6.64
C CYS A 114 6.05 -1.84 -7.88
N CYS A 115 6.65 -1.63 -9.05
CA CYS A 115 6.23 -2.20 -10.33
C CYS A 115 4.72 -2.03 -10.54
N HIS A 116 4.23 -0.79 -10.47
CA HIS A 116 2.79 -0.52 -10.53
C HIS A 116 2.12 -1.31 -11.66
N ASN A 117 1.17 -2.18 -11.33
CA ASN A 117 0.43 -2.92 -12.34
C ASN A 117 -0.82 -2.13 -12.74
N PRO A 118 -0.97 -1.74 -14.02
CA PRO A 118 -0.29 -2.21 -15.22
C PRO A 118 0.68 -1.17 -15.84
N THR A 119 0.92 -0.02 -15.21
CA THR A 119 1.64 1.09 -15.88
C THR A 119 3.15 0.95 -15.84
N GLY A 120 3.70 0.23 -14.85
CA GLY A 120 5.13 0.19 -14.53
C GLY A 120 5.68 1.49 -13.92
N ILE A 121 4.80 2.43 -13.54
CA ILE A 121 5.20 3.76 -13.06
C ILE A 121 5.17 3.79 -11.54
N ASP A 122 6.34 3.99 -10.93
CA ASP A 122 6.48 4.10 -9.49
C ASP A 122 6.86 5.53 -9.05
N PRO A 123 6.38 6.01 -7.89
CA PRO A 123 6.87 7.24 -7.30
C PRO A 123 8.36 7.15 -6.91
N THR A 124 9.08 8.27 -6.98
CA THR A 124 10.44 8.39 -6.46
C THR A 124 10.45 8.36 -4.91
N PRO A 125 11.60 8.13 -4.26
CA PRO A 125 11.70 8.19 -2.79
C PRO A 125 11.21 9.51 -2.18
N GLU A 126 11.47 10.65 -2.83
CA GLU A 126 11.01 11.96 -2.40
C GLU A 126 9.49 12.08 -2.50
N GLN A 127 8.91 11.53 -3.57
CA GLN A 127 7.47 11.49 -3.77
C GLN A 127 6.78 10.55 -2.76
N TRP A 128 7.37 9.39 -2.46
CA TRP A 128 6.92 8.52 -1.37
C TRP A 128 6.94 9.24 -0.02
N SER A 129 7.97 10.04 0.25
CA SER A 129 8.07 10.83 1.48
C SER A 129 6.90 11.83 1.61
N GLN A 130 6.56 12.51 0.51
CA GLN A 130 5.41 13.42 0.47
C GLN A 130 4.08 12.70 0.65
N LEU A 131 3.93 11.50 0.06
CA LEU A 131 2.72 10.67 0.25
C LEU A 131 2.59 10.19 1.70
N ALA A 132 3.70 9.81 2.34
CA ALA A 132 3.72 9.41 3.74
C ALA A 132 3.35 10.58 4.67
N GLU A 133 3.87 11.77 4.40
CA GLU A 133 3.51 12.97 5.15
C GLU A 133 2.02 13.32 4.98
N LEU A 134 1.51 13.28 3.75
CA LEU A 134 0.09 13.51 3.48
C LEU A 134 -0.79 12.47 4.18
N SER A 135 -0.38 11.19 4.20
CA SER A 135 -1.07 10.13 4.94
C SER A 135 -1.19 10.47 6.41
N ALA A 136 -0.08 10.86 7.04
CA ALA A 136 -0.05 11.21 8.44
C ALA A 136 -0.95 12.43 8.71
N GLN A 137 -0.85 13.49 7.90
CA GLN A 137 -1.63 14.71 8.07
C GLN A 137 -3.14 14.48 7.89
N SER A 138 -3.54 13.76 6.85
CA SER A 138 -4.95 13.53 6.52
C SER A 138 -5.59 12.37 7.30
N GLY A 139 -4.79 11.49 7.89
CA GLY A 139 -5.26 10.37 8.72
C GLY A 139 -5.86 9.19 7.96
N TRP A 140 -5.61 9.07 6.65
CA TRP A 140 -5.98 7.89 5.86
C TRP A 140 -4.91 6.79 5.99
N LEU A 141 -5.33 5.53 5.85
CA LEU A 141 -4.52 4.35 6.06
C LEU A 141 -3.90 3.86 4.73
N PRO A 142 -2.56 3.82 4.58
CA PRO A 142 -1.93 3.20 3.42
C PRO A 142 -2.02 1.67 3.51
N LEU A 143 -2.39 1.04 2.40
CA LEU A 143 -2.32 -0.40 2.19
C LEU A 143 -1.44 -0.71 0.97
N PHE A 144 -0.38 -1.47 1.18
CA PHE A 144 0.55 -1.84 0.11
C PHE A 144 0.24 -3.23 -0.45
N ASP A 145 -0.02 -3.28 -1.76
CA ASP A 145 0.02 -4.49 -2.57
C ASP A 145 1.41 -4.62 -3.19
N PHE A 146 2.20 -5.56 -2.69
CA PHE A 146 3.63 -5.62 -2.94
C PHE A 146 4.03 -6.96 -3.53
N ALA A 147 3.48 -7.24 -4.72
CA ALA A 147 3.61 -8.54 -5.39
C ALA A 147 4.91 -8.74 -6.17
N TYR A 148 5.67 -7.66 -6.43
CA TYR A 148 6.76 -7.65 -7.42
C TYR A 148 8.10 -7.16 -6.85
N GLN A 149 8.32 -7.27 -5.54
CA GLN A 149 9.59 -6.87 -4.93
C GLN A 149 10.77 -7.60 -5.60
N GLY A 150 11.73 -6.83 -6.13
CA GLY A 150 12.91 -7.32 -6.84
C GLY A 150 12.79 -7.31 -8.37
N PHE A 151 11.68 -6.84 -8.95
CA PHE A 151 11.45 -6.80 -10.40
C PHE A 151 11.65 -5.42 -11.03
N ALA A 152 11.75 -4.34 -10.26
CA ALA A 152 12.06 -3.01 -10.79
C ALA A 152 13.56 -2.72 -10.69
N ASN A 153 14.01 -2.21 -9.54
CA ASN A 153 15.37 -1.71 -9.37
C ASN A 153 16.25 -2.65 -8.53
N GLY A 154 15.62 -3.50 -7.69
CA GLY A 154 16.32 -4.44 -6.83
C GLY A 154 15.51 -4.76 -5.58
N LEU A 155 15.94 -5.76 -4.81
CA LEU A 155 15.16 -6.26 -3.69
C LEU A 155 14.98 -5.22 -2.57
N GLU A 156 16.02 -4.42 -2.33
CA GLU A 156 16.05 -3.40 -1.27
C GLU A 156 15.46 -2.07 -1.75
N GLU A 157 15.76 -1.70 -2.99
CA GLU A 157 15.30 -0.49 -3.68
C GLU A 157 13.78 -0.52 -3.83
N ASP A 158 13.22 -1.66 -4.24
CA ASP A 158 11.77 -1.81 -4.43
C ASP A 158 10.99 -1.69 -3.11
N ALA A 159 11.64 -1.93 -1.97
CA ALA A 159 11.02 -1.81 -0.64
C ALA A 159 11.07 -0.38 -0.06
N GLN A 160 11.74 0.57 -0.73
CA GLN A 160 11.92 1.92 -0.20
C GLN A 160 10.59 2.64 0.03
N GLY A 161 9.64 2.56 -0.90
CA GLY A 161 8.32 3.20 -0.75
C GLY A 161 7.57 2.73 0.51
N LEU A 162 7.57 1.42 0.75
CA LEU A 162 7.01 0.81 1.97
C LEU A 162 7.73 1.29 3.24
N ARG A 163 9.07 1.33 3.21
CA ARG A 163 9.90 1.67 4.38
C ARG A 163 9.83 3.16 4.74
N ILE A 164 9.74 4.04 3.74
CA ILE A 164 9.52 5.48 3.90
C ILE A 164 8.13 5.75 4.49
N SER A 165 7.12 4.99 4.05
CA SER A 165 5.73 5.14 4.50
C SER A 165 5.44 4.60 5.91
N ARG A 166 6.49 4.38 6.71
CA ARG A 166 6.38 3.91 8.09
C ARG A 166 5.64 4.95 8.95
N PRO A 167 4.61 4.54 9.72
CA PRO A 167 4.00 5.42 10.70
C PRO A 167 5.04 5.93 11.71
N SER A 168 5.22 7.24 11.78
CA SER A 168 5.86 7.90 12.92
C SER A 168 4.98 7.69 14.14
N ILE A 169 5.57 7.28 15.27
CA ILE A 169 4.83 7.24 16.54
C ILE A 169 4.43 8.69 16.85
N ARG A 170 3.12 8.98 16.79
CA ARG A 170 2.60 10.18 17.42
C ARG A 170 2.52 9.86 18.91
N ASN A 171 3.38 10.50 19.69
CA ASN A 171 3.25 10.56 21.15
C ASN A 171 1.95 11.26 21.53
#